data_AF-A0AA87W760-F1
#
_entry.id   AF-A0AA87W760-F1
#
_cell.length_a   1.000
_cell.length_b   1.000
_cell.length_c   1.000
_cell.angle_alpha   90.00
_cell.angle_beta   90.00
_cell.angle_gamma   90.00
#
_symmetry.space_group_name_H-M   'P 1'
#
loop_
_entity.id
_entity.type
_entity.pdbx_description
1 polymer ?
#
loop_
_entity_poly.entity_id
_entity_poly.type
_entity_poly.pdbx_seq_one_letter_code
_entity_poly.pdbx_strand_id
1 'polypeptide(L)'
;MSLDGPIVILVEPQLGENIGMAARAMGNFALSALRIVNPRDGWPNIAAQRAAAGADHILEKVELFDTVEQAVADLDLLLATTARPHDQAKPVVGPEAAASEIAGHIATGGKAGILFGRERWGLTNEEVGLSNRIITFPVNPGFASLNLAQAVLLVGYEWFKQATSGALPHAMPERSERASQHQMQAFFDNLVRELDKVEFLRPAEKRDTMLVNLRNIFTRMEPTKQDMHTLHGVIMAIAEGRKGPAKGGVLDGEQATRLRALLAEHGQGGGVPDSGSTVRGLARLLRRNPTDAERLLWQALTRDRRFAGGFKRQTPVGRHIPDFVSFPHRIAIELVNPGEGETIAADRASRRAWLEARDYRVLEIRAADVERDLEAELVRLQGMIGQSP
;
A
#
# COMPACT_ATOMS: atom_id res chain seq x y z
N MET A 1 -18.09 -24.81 7.95
CA MET A 1 -18.43 -24.49 9.36
C MET A 1 -19.89 -24.87 9.55
N SER A 2 -20.22 -25.74 10.49
CA SER A 2 -21.62 -26.05 10.83
C SER A 2 -21.97 -25.17 12.02
N LEU A 3 -22.89 -24.23 11.83
CA LEU A 3 -23.45 -23.44 12.91
C LEU A 3 -24.88 -23.94 13.15
N ASP A 4 -25.19 -24.26 14.40
CA ASP A 4 -26.56 -24.52 14.80
C ASP A 4 -27.29 -23.18 14.77
N GLY A 5 -28.27 -23.06 13.88
CA GLY A 5 -28.98 -21.81 13.61
C GLY A 5 -30.49 -21.98 13.66
N PRO A 6 -31.24 -20.87 13.59
CA PRO A 6 -32.69 -20.92 13.55
C PRO A 6 -33.18 -21.67 12.31
N ILE A 7 -34.34 -22.30 12.46
CA ILE A 7 -35.05 -22.93 11.36
C ILE A 7 -35.78 -21.85 10.56
N VAL A 8 -35.50 -21.78 9.25
CA VAL A 8 -36.20 -20.89 8.33
C VAL A 8 -37.47 -21.57 7.86
N ILE A 9 -38.62 -20.90 8.03
CA ILE A 9 -39.93 -21.47 7.72
C ILE A 9 -40.61 -20.58 6.68
N LEU A 10 -40.81 -21.10 5.48
CA LEU A 10 -41.50 -20.40 4.39
C LEU A 10 -42.97 -20.84 4.37
N VAL A 11 -43.88 -19.90 4.62
CA VAL A 11 -45.31 -20.16 4.67
C VAL A 11 -45.95 -19.85 3.32
N GLU A 12 -46.45 -20.89 2.66
CA GLU A 12 -47.08 -20.85 1.34
C GLU A 12 -46.31 -20.02 0.30
N PRO A 13 -45.00 -20.28 0.09
CA PRO A 13 -44.24 -19.55 -0.92
C PRO A 13 -44.88 -19.74 -2.30
N GLN A 14 -45.02 -18.65 -3.06
CA GLN A 14 -45.73 -18.68 -4.33
C GLN A 14 -44.86 -19.12 -5.50
N LEU A 15 -43.56 -18.79 -5.49
CA LEU A 15 -42.65 -19.04 -6.61
C LEU A 15 -41.49 -19.94 -6.16
N GLY A 16 -41.22 -20.98 -6.94
CA GLY A 16 -40.05 -21.84 -6.76
C GLY A 16 -38.74 -21.06 -6.75
N GLU A 17 -38.61 -20.04 -7.61
CA GLU A 17 -37.44 -19.15 -7.66
C GLU A 17 -37.18 -18.46 -6.33
N ASN A 18 -38.22 -18.01 -5.61
CA ASN A 18 -38.06 -17.37 -4.30
C ASN A 18 -37.60 -18.38 -3.25
N ILE A 19 -38.06 -19.63 -3.29
CA ILE A 19 -37.56 -20.71 -2.42
C ILE A 19 -36.07 -20.94 -2.68
N GLY A 20 -35.67 -21.05 -3.95
CA GLY A 20 -34.26 -21.23 -4.31
C GLY A 20 -33.39 -20.05 -3.90
N MET A 21 -33.84 -18.81 -4.13
CA MET A 21 -33.13 -17.61 -3.69
C MET A 21 -33.05 -17.51 -2.16
N ALA A 22 -34.09 -17.94 -1.43
CA ALA A 22 -34.05 -18.02 0.03
C ALA A 22 -33.03 -19.07 0.51
N ALA A 23 -32.99 -20.26 -0.08
CA ALA A 23 -31.97 -21.26 0.23
C ALA A 23 -30.55 -20.77 -0.09
N ARG A 24 -30.35 -20.04 -1.20
CA ARG A 24 -29.09 -19.38 -1.49
C ARG A 24 -28.70 -18.36 -0.42
N ALA A 25 -29.66 -17.54 0.02
CA ALA A 25 -29.44 -16.58 1.11
C ALA A 25 -29.09 -17.28 2.42
N MET A 26 -29.74 -18.40 2.74
CA MET A 26 -29.40 -19.25 3.89
C MET A 26 -27.96 -19.79 3.79
N GLY A 27 -27.57 -20.33 2.64
CA GLY A 27 -26.22 -20.85 2.40
C GLY A 27 -25.12 -19.78 2.54
N ASN A 28 -25.36 -18.54 2.11
CA ASN A 28 -24.43 -17.43 2.31
C ASN A 28 -24.12 -17.15 3.79
N PHE A 29 -25.04 -17.50 4.68
CA PHE A 29 -25.01 -17.16 6.10
C PHE A 29 -25.06 -18.39 7.02
N ALA A 30 -24.65 -19.55 6.49
CA ALA A 30 -24.55 -20.82 7.21
C ALA A 30 -25.84 -21.29 7.91
N LEU A 31 -27.01 -20.87 7.42
CA LEU A 31 -28.30 -21.45 7.79
C LEU A 31 -28.56 -22.68 6.93
N SER A 32 -29.08 -23.76 7.53
CA SER A 32 -29.20 -25.05 6.83
C SER A 32 -30.55 -25.75 7.00
N ALA A 33 -31.34 -25.39 8.01
CA ALA A 33 -32.64 -26.00 8.27
C ALA A 33 -33.75 -25.17 7.62
N LEU A 34 -34.40 -25.75 6.61
CA LEU A 34 -35.49 -25.14 5.86
C LEU A 34 -36.76 -25.98 6.00
N ARG A 35 -37.83 -25.35 6.48
CA ARG A 35 -39.18 -25.91 6.49
C ARG A 35 -40.05 -25.15 5.51
N ILE A 36 -40.91 -25.85 4.78
CA ILE A 36 -41.84 -25.23 3.84
C ILE A 36 -43.25 -25.71 4.16
N VAL A 37 -44.15 -24.76 4.35
CA VAL A 37 -45.57 -25.04 4.59
C VAL A 37 -46.34 -24.82 3.30
N ASN A 38 -46.99 -25.88 2.81
CA ASN A 38 -47.91 -25.85 1.68
C ASN A 38 -47.44 -24.98 0.47
N PRO A 39 -46.30 -25.31 -0.18
CA PRO A 39 -45.80 -24.52 -1.30
C PRO A 39 -46.78 -24.53 -2.47
N ARG A 40 -47.12 -23.34 -3.01
CA ARG A 40 -48.17 -23.20 -4.02
C ARG A 40 -47.93 -24.03 -5.29
N ASP A 41 -46.70 -23.98 -5.79
CA ASP A 41 -46.29 -24.68 -7.02
C ASP A 41 -45.77 -26.11 -6.74
N GLY A 42 -45.99 -26.61 -5.51
CA GLY A 42 -45.56 -27.93 -5.08
C GLY A 42 -44.05 -28.07 -4.84
N TRP A 43 -43.66 -29.27 -4.39
CA TRP A 43 -42.27 -29.65 -4.12
C TRP A 43 -42.04 -31.12 -4.51
N PRO A 44 -40.89 -31.50 -5.09
CA PRO A 44 -39.72 -30.67 -5.44
C PRO A 44 -39.97 -29.74 -6.63
N ASN A 45 -39.18 -28.66 -6.74
CA ASN A 45 -39.36 -27.64 -7.76
C ASN A 45 -38.03 -27.33 -8.51
N ILE A 46 -38.03 -27.50 -9.83
CA ILE A 46 -36.83 -27.29 -10.68
C ILE A 46 -36.38 -25.82 -10.69
N ALA A 47 -37.31 -24.87 -10.64
CA ALA A 47 -36.98 -23.45 -10.60
C ALA A 47 -36.26 -23.10 -9.29
N ALA A 48 -36.66 -23.72 -8.17
CA ALA A 48 -35.95 -23.58 -6.89
C ALA A 48 -34.51 -24.09 -6.96
N GLN A 49 -34.30 -25.29 -7.52
CA GLN A 49 -32.95 -25.85 -7.71
C GLN A 49 -32.06 -24.91 -8.55
N ARG A 50 -32.59 -24.42 -9.68
CA ARG A 50 -31.85 -23.48 -10.55
C ARG A 50 -31.50 -22.17 -9.84
N ALA A 51 -32.41 -21.64 -9.02
CA ALA A 51 -32.21 -20.38 -8.31
C ALA A 51 -31.30 -20.50 -7.07
N ALA A 52 -31.13 -21.70 -6.51
CA ALA A 52 -30.31 -21.95 -5.31
C ALA A 52 -28.80 -21.79 -5.55
N ALA A 53 -28.34 -21.90 -6.81
CA ALA A 53 -26.97 -21.63 -7.22
C ALA A 53 -25.87 -22.27 -6.32
N GLY A 54 -26.00 -23.58 -6.05
CA GLY A 54 -25.05 -24.35 -5.24
C GLY A 54 -25.47 -24.57 -3.78
N ALA A 55 -26.61 -24.01 -3.35
CA ALA A 55 -27.23 -24.30 -2.06
C ALA A 55 -28.14 -25.54 -2.09
N ASP A 56 -27.91 -26.48 -3.00
CA ASP A 56 -28.74 -27.68 -3.23
C ASP A 56 -28.87 -28.55 -1.97
N HIS A 57 -27.79 -28.64 -1.18
CA HIS A 57 -27.75 -29.37 0.09
C HIS A 57 -28.77 -28.90 1.14
N ILE A 58 -29.28 -27.66 1.03
CA ILE A 58 -30.38 -27.15 1.87
C ILE A 58 -31.72 -27.65 1.30
N LEU A 59 -31.90 -27.59 -0.01
CA LEU A 59 -33.13 -28.03 -0.68
C LEU A 59 -33.37 -29.53 -0.55
N GLU A 60 -32.30 -30.34 -0.55
CA GLU A 60 -32.34 -31.79 -0.36
C GLU A 60 -32.84 -32.21 1.04
N LYS A 61 -32.73 -31.31 2.03
CA LYS A 61 -33.09 -31.55 3.43
C LYS A 61 -34.35 -30.81 3.86
N VAL A 62 -35.10 -30.26 2.92
CA VAL A 62 -36.35 -29.55 3.20
C VAL A 62 -37.33 -30.48 3.89
N GLU A 63 -37.91 -30.01 4.99
CA GLU A 63 -39.05 -30.64 5.64
C GLU A 63 -40.34 -29.95 5.16
N LEU A 64 -41.28 -30.74 4.65
CA LEU A 64 -42.57 -30.25 4.18
C LEU A 64 -43.64 -30.44 5.25
N PHE A 65 -44.51 -29.44 5.38
CA PHE A 65 -45.64 -29.47 6.31
C PHE A 65 -46.91 -28.97 5.61
N ASP A 66 -48.06 -29.47 6.06
CA ASP A 66 -49.36 -29.03 5.54
C ASP A 66 -49.85 -27.75 6.23
N THR A 67 -49.44 -27.55 7.50
CA THR A 67 -49.88 -26.44 8.35
C THR A 67 -48.72 -25.79 9.09
N VAL A 68 -48.89 -24.53 9.49
CA VAL A 68 -47.86 -23.79 10.25
C VAL A 68 -47.69 -24.40 11.64
N GLU A 69 -48.78 -24.83 12.27
CA GLU A 69 -48.79 -25.48 13.58
C GLU A 69 -47.89 -26.72 13.61
N GLN A 70 -47.95 -27.56 12.58
CA GLN A 70 -47.05 -28.72 12.46
C GLN A 70 -45.60 -28.28 12.28
N ALA A 71 -45.36 -27.27 11.45
CA ALA A 71 -44.01 -26.78 11.15
C ALA A 71 -43.32 -26.09 12.33
N VAL A 72 -44.06 -25.71 13.38
CA VAL A 72 -43.52 -25.01 14.57
C VAL A 72 -43.64 -25.82 15.86
N ALA A 73 -44.21 -27.03 15.81
CA ALA A 73 -44.61 -27.79 17.00
C ALA A 73 -43.45 -28.13 17.95
N ASP A 74 -42.22 -28.23 17.45
CA ASP A 74 -41.02 -28.55 18.24
C ASP A 74 -40.16 -27.32 18.59
N LEU A 75 -40.66 -26.09 18.37
CA LEU A 75 -39.92 -24.85 18.60
C LEU A 75 -40.35 -24.17 19.90
N ASP A 76 -39.37 -23.76 20.70
CA ASP A 76 -39.58 -23.04 21.96
C ASP A 76 -39.55 -21.52 21.77
N LEU A 77 -38.91 -21.05 20.70
CA LEU A 77 -38.83 -19.65 20.31
C LEU A 77 -39.18 -19.47 18.82
N LEU A 78 -40.29 -18.80 18.54
CA LEU A 78 -40.79 -18.55 17.20
C LEU A 78 -40.89 -17.04 16.96
N LEU A 79 -40.35 -16.58 15.82
CA LEU A 79 -40.42 -15.18 15.42
C LEU A 79 -41.13 -15.05 14.07
N ALA A 80 -42.01 -14.06 13.93
CA ALA A 80 -42.75 -13.80 12.70
C ALA A 80 -42.26 -12.55 11.99
N THR A 81 -41.94 -12.62 10.69
CA THR A 81 -41.56 -11.45 9.90
C THR A 81 -42.77 -10.72 9.32
N THR A 82 -42.91 -9.43 9.57
CA THR A 82 -43.99 -8.61 9.00
C THR A 82 -43.56 -7.15 8.84
N ALA A 83 -44.00 -6.54 7.74
CA ALA A 83 -43.83 -5.12 7.45
C ALA A 83 -45.07 -4.30 7.89
N ARG A 84 -46.16 -4.96 8.30
CA ARG A 84 -47.43 -4.29 8.64
C ARG A 84 -47.55 -4.15 10.16
N PRO A 85 -48.03 -3.00 10.66
CA PRO A 85 -48.46 -2.91 12.05
C PRO A 85 -49.60 -3.91 12.25
N HIS A 86 -49.48 -4.76 13.27
CA HIS A 86 -50.55 -5.64 13.72
C HIS A 86 -51.11 -5.12 15.04
N ASP A 87 -52.42 -5.25 15.22
CA ASP A 87 -53.11 -4.88 16.47
C ASP A 87 -52.87 -5.89 17.62
N GLN A 88 -52.00 -6.89 17.40
CA GLN A 88 -51.65 -7.88 18.41
C GLN A 88 -50.64 -7.29 19.39
N ALA A 89 -50.90 -7.43 20.69
CA ALA A 89 -50.00 -7.01 21.76
C ALA A 89 -48.78 -7.95 21.88
N LYS A 90 -47.91 -7.97 20.87
CA LYS A 90 -46.67 -8.73 20.82
C LYS A 90 -45.46 -7.81 20.77
N PRO A 91 -44.33 -8.17 21.40
CA PRO A 91 -43.12 -7.36 21.28
C PRO A 91 -42.62 -7.37 19.83
N VAL A 92 -42.32 -6.18 19.32
CA VAL A 92 -41.75 -5.94 17.99
C VAL A 92 -40.27 -5.64 18.16
N VAL A 93 -39.42 -6.35 17.42
CA VAL A 93 -37.97 -6.22 17.45
C VAL A 93 -37.41 -6.01 16.04
N GLY A 94 -36.26 -5.35 15.96
CA GLY A 94 -35.46 -5.32 14.73
C GLY A 94 -34.70 -6.63 14.51
N PRO A 95 -34.16 -6.86 13.30
CA PRO A 95 -33.46 -8.10 12.96
C PRO A 95 -32.19 -8.33 13.79
N GLU A 96 -31.47 -7.28 14.20
CA GLU A 96 -30.30 -7.38 15.08
C GLU A 96 -30.67 -7.91 16.48
N ALA A 97 -31.71 -7.34 17.09
CA ALA A 97 -32.20 -7.77 18.40
C ALA A 97 -32.75 -9.21 18.35
N ALA A 98 -33.47 -9.56 17.28
CA ALA A 98 -33.93 -10.92 17.01
C ALA A 98 -32.76 -11.91 16.90
N ALA A 99 -31.70 -11.57 16.17
CA ALA A 99 -30.52 -12.42 16.04
C ALA A 99 -29.82 -12.67 17.39
N SER A 100 -29.73 -11.64 18.24
CA SER A 100 -29.18 -11.76 19.60
C SER A 100 -30.01 -12.68 20.49
N GLU A 101 -31.35 -12.52 20.48
CA GLU A 101 -32.28 -13.37 21.26
C GLU A 101 -32.21 -14.83 20.80
N ILE A 102 -32.24 -15.07 19.48
CA ILE A 102 -32.11 -16.40 18.88
C ILE A 102 -30.77 -17.05 19.25
N ALA A 103 -29.66 -16.30 19.16
CA ALA A 103 -28.33 -16.82 19.49
C ALA A 103 -28.22 -17.22 20.97
N GLY A 104 -28.74 -16.39 21.87
CA GLY A 104 -28.81 -16.72 23.30
C GLY A 104 -29.65 -17.95 23.56
N HIS A 105 -30.81 -18.08 22.90
CA HIS A 105 -31.70 -19.22 23.07
C HIS A 105 -31.08 -20.53 22.58
N ILE A 106 -30.52 -20.55 21.37
CA ILE A 106 -29.84 -21.72 20.81
C ILE A 106 -28.63 -22.12 21.67
N ALA A 107 -27.86 -21.17 22.20
CA ALA A 107 -26.72 -21.45 23.08
C ALA A 107 -27.13 -22.17 24.39
N THR A 108 -28.39 -22.05 24.81
CA THR A 108 -28.95 -22.78 25.96
C THR A 108 -29.57 -24.14 25.59
N GLY A 109 -29.47 -24.54 24.32
CA GLY A 109 -30.01 -25.81 23.81
C GLY A 109 -31.47 -25.75 23.34
N GLY A 110 -32.09 -24.57 23.31
CA GLY A 110 -33.46 -24.39 22.83
C GLY A 110 -33.56 -24.35 21.31
N LYS A 111 -34.76 -24.60 20.77
CA LYS A 111 -35.03 -24.58 19.32
C LYS A 111 -35.74 -23.31 18.91
N ALA A 112 -35.13 -22.59 17.97
CA ALA A 112 -35.69 -21.35 17.41
C ALA A 112 -36.09 -21.50 15.94
N GLY A 113 -37.15 -20.80 15.53
CA GLY A 113 -37.54 -20.69 14.13
C GLY A 113 -38.09 -19.31 13.75
N ILE A 114 -38.08 -19.03 12.46
CA ILE A 114 -38.47 -17.75 11.89
C ILE A 114 -39.44 -17.96 10.74
N LEU A 115 -40.65 -17.42 10.89
CA LEU A 115 -41.70 -17.46 9.87
C LEU A 115 -41.51 -16.34 8.86
N PHE A 116 -41.54 -16.72 7.58
CA PHE A 116 -41.62 -15.81 6.45
C PHE A 116 -42.89 -16.09 5.66
N GLY A 117 -43.70 -15.06 5.49
CA GLY A 117 -44.99 -15.18 4.83
C GLY A 117 -44.93 -15.10 3.30
N ARG A 118 -46.13 -15.20 2.73
CA ARG A 118 -46.40 -15.12 1.29
C ARG A 118 -45.93 -13.78 0.72
N GLU A 119 -45.47 -13.76 -0.53
CA GLU A 119 -44.88 -12.57 -1.17
C GLU A 119 -45.83 -11.36 -1.25
N ARG A 120 -47.12 -11.61 -1.46
CA ARG A 120 -48.12 -10.53 -1.64
C ARG A 120 -48.81 -10.10 -0.35
N TRP A 121 -49.03 -11.04 0.56
CA TRP A 121 -49.95 -10.85 1.69
C TRP A 121 -49.25 -10.98 3.04
N GLY A 122 -48.00 -11.48 3.06
CA GLY A 122 -47.27 -11.78 4.28
C GLY A 122 -47.89 -12.97 5.04
N LEU A 123 -47.70 -12.93 6.35
CA LEU A 123 -48.31 -13.86 7.29
C LEU A 123 -49.73 -13.39 7.65
N THR A 124 -50.64 -14.34 7.90
CA THR A 124 -51.96 -14.05 8.43
C THR A 124 -51.89 -13.68 9.92
N ASN A 125 -52.95 -13.09 10.46
CA ASN A 125 -53.03 -12.78 11.89
C ASN A 125 -52.92 -14.06 12.75
N GLU A 126 -53.49 -15.17 12.31
CA GLU A 126 -53.43 -16.44 13.02
C GLU A 126 -52.00 -16.98 13.06
N GLU A 127 -51.28 -16.91 11.94
CA GLU A 127 -49.87 -17.31 11.84
C GLU A 127 -48.95 -16.44 12.70
N VAL A 128 -49.13 -15.11 12.67
CA VAL A 128 -48.41 -14.20 13.59
C VAL A 128 -48.78 -14.52 15.04
N GLY A 129 -50.02 -14.93 15.28
CA GLY A 129 -50.57 -15.36 16.57
C GLY A 129 -49.82 -16.52 17.23
N LEU A 130 -49.16 -17.38 16.45
CA LEU A 130 -48.34 -18.49 16.97
C LEU A 130 -46.97 -18.04 17.48
N SER A 131 -46.43 -16.91 17.00
CA SER A 131 -45.07 -16.47 17.31
C SER A 131 -44.89 -15.82 18.70
N ASN A 132 -43.69 -15.87 19.28
CA ASN A 132 -43.37 -15.15 20.51
C ASN A 132 -43.09 -13.66 20.25
N ARG A 133 -42.55 -13.32 19.07
CA ARG A 133 -42.09 -11.99 18.69
C ARG A 133 -42.38 -11.67 17.23
N ILE A 134 -42.50 -10.38 16.93
CA ILE A 134 -42.55 -9.87 15.57
C ILE A 134 -41.18 -9.28 15.22
N ILE A 135 -40.64 -9.67 14.06
CA ILE A 135 -39.50 -9.02 13.43
C ILE A 135 -40.03 -8.02 12.40
N THR A 136 -39.65 -6.75 12.57
CA THR A 136 -39.95 -5.68 11.60
C THR A 136 -38.65 -5.04 11.14
N PHE A 137 -38.45 -5.00 9.83
CA PHE A 137 -37.29 -4.35 9.22
C PHE A 137 -37.49 -2.83 9.17
N PRO A 138 -36.49 -2.01 9.53
CA PRO A 138 -36.56 -0.56 9.45
C PRO A 138 -36.36 -0.06 8.01
N VAL A 139 -37.29 -0.45 7.12
CA VAL A 139 -37.30 -0.07 5.70
C VAL A 139 -38.04 1.25 5.48
N ASN A 140 -37.94 1.81 4.28
CA ASN A 140 -38.72 2.99 3.90
C ASN A 140 -40.23 2.72 4.05
N PRO A 141 -40.97 3.46 4.91
CA PRO A 141 -42.40 3.26 5.10
C PRO A 141 -43.23 3.41 3.83
N GLY A 142 -42.76 4.20 2.85
CA GLY A 142 -43.42 4.34 1.55
C GLY A 142 -43.26 3.13 0.62
N PHE A 143 -42.39 2.18 0.95
CA PHE A 143 -42.13 0.96 0.17
C PHE A 143 -41.61 -0.16 1.07
N ALA A 144 -42.44 -0.59 2.03
CA ALA A 144 -42.01 -1.47 3.12
C ALA A 144 -42.00 -2.97 2.79
N SER A 145 -42.53 -3.38 1.63
CA SER A 145 -42.62 -4.79 1.26
C SER A 145 -41.31 -5.28 0.65
N LEU A 146 -40.55 -6.08 1.41
CA LEU A 146 -39.37 -6.77 0.91
C LEU A 146 -39.74 -8.05 0.15
N ASN A 147 -38.92 -8.44 -0.83
CA ASN A 147 -39.03 -9.77 -1.43
C ASN A 147 -38.70 -10.85 -0.37
N LEU A 148 -39.34 -12.02 -0.47
CA LEU A 148 -39.18 -13.14 0.47
C LEU A 148 -37.70 -13.51 0.70
N ALA A 149 -36.94 -13.73 -0.37
CA ALA A 149 -35.54 -14.08 -0.27
C ALA A 149 -34.68 -12.95 0.30
N GLN A 150 -35.06 -11.69 0.08
CA GLN A 150 -34.37 -10.53 0.67
C GLN A 150 -34.62 -10.43 2.18
N ALA A 151 -35.84 -10.73 2.65
CA ALA A 151 -36.12 -10.80 4.08
C ALA A 151 -35.30 -11.91 4.76
N VAL A 152 -35.23 -13.09 4.14
CA VAL A 152 -34.37 -14.20 4.59
C VAL A 152 -32.89 -13.79 4.59
N LEU A 153 -32.44 -13.08 3.56
CA LEU A 153 -31.06 -12.57 3.46
C LEU A 153 -30.71 -11.62 4.61
N LEU A 154 -31.57 -10.66 4.94
CA LEU A 154 -31.32 -9.71 6.03
C LEU A 154 -31.25 -10.39 7.39
N VAL A 155 -32.17 -11.32 7.65
CA VAL A 155 -32.18 -12.10 8.89
C VAL A 155 -30.97 -13.01 8.98
N GLY A 156 -30.63 -13.71 7.88
CA GLY A 156 -29.45 -14.55 7.80
C GLY A 156 -28.16 -13.76 8.03
N TYR A 157 -28.05 -12.57 7.46
CA TYR A 157 -26.91 -11.68 7.68
C TYR A 157 -26.75 -11.30 9.15
N GLU A 158 -27.83 -10.83 9.80
CA GLU A 158 -27.80 -10.44 11.21
C GLU A 158 -27.50 -11.63 12.12
N TRP A 159 -28.08 -12.80 11.84
CA TRP A 159 -27.75 -14.06 12.51
C TRP A 159 -26.26 -14.40 12.39
N PHE A 160 -25.72 -14.43 11.17
CA PHE A 160 -24.34 -14.84 10.94
C PHE A 160 -23.35 -13.84 11.54
N LYS A 161 -23.65 -12.54 11.44
CA LYS A 161 -22.88 -11.47 12.10
C LYS A 161 -22.84 -11.70 13.60
N GLN A 162 -23.98 -12.00 14.24
CA GLN A 162 -24.03 -12.30 15.67
C GLN A 162 -23.25 -13.57 16.03
N ALA A 163 -23.48 -14.66 15.30
CA ALA A 163 -22.84 -15.96 15.54
C ALA A 163 -21.31 -15.94 15.34
N THR A 164 -20.81 -15.04 14.50
CA THR A 164 -19.37 -14.89 14.20
C THR A 164 -18.72 -13.65 14.83
N SER A 165 -19.45 -12.94 15.71
CA SER A 165 -19.00 -11.65 16.28
C SER A 165 -18.59 -10.62 15.22
N GLY A 166 -19.18 -10.69 14.02
CA GLY A 166 -18.88 -9.80 12.89
C GLY A 166 -17.47 -9.99 12.30
N ALA A 167 -16.83 -11.13 12.55
CA ALA A 167 -15.49 -11.40 12.03
C ALA A 167 -15.47 -11.37 10.49
N LEU A 168 -14.58 -10.55 9.93
CA LEU A 168 -14.36 -10.50 8.48
C LEU A 168 -13.54 -11.73 8.05
N PRO A 169 -13.79 -12.28 6.84
CA PRO A 169 -13.05 -13.45 6.35
C PRO A 169 -11.58 -13.15 6.10
N HIS A 170 -11.24 -11.88 5.87
CA HIS A 170 -9.89 -11.42 5.61
C HIS A 170 -9.63 -10.14 6.40
N ALA A 171 -8.45 -10.07 7.01
CA ALA A 171 -7.93 -8.88 7.64
C ALA A 171 -6.63 -8.45 6.95
N MET A 172 -6.19 -7.22 7.21
CA MET A 172 -4.87 -6.80 6.79
C MET A 172 -3.82 -7.75 7.38
N PRO A 173 -2.89 -8.30 6.58
CA PRO A 173 -1.89 -9.22 7.11
C PRO A 173 -0.95 -8.50 8.06
N GLU A 174 -0.91 -8.93 9.32
CA GLU A 174 0.04 -8.43 10.31
C GLU A 174 1.43 -9.02 10.04
N ARG A 175 2.28 -8.26 9.35
CA ARG A 175 3.65 -8.68 9.01
C ARG A 175 4.70 -8.29 10.05
N SER A 176 4.36 -7.35 10.93
CA SER A 176 5.24 -6.81 11.95
C SER A 176 4.42 -6.23 13.09
N GLU A 177 4.92 -6.38 14.32
CA GLU A 177 4.37 -5.73 15.50
C GLU A 177 4.41 -4.20 15.39
N ARG A 178 3.56 -3.53 16.19
CA ARG A 178 3.57 -2.07 16.33
C ARG A 178 4.92 -1.56 16.81
N ALA A 179 5.33 -0.42 16.27
CA ALA A 179 6.53 0.28 16.74
C ALA A 179 6.32 0.78 18.17
N SER A 180 7.33 0.61 19.01
CA SER A 180 7.34 1.19 20.35
C SER A 180 7.49 2.72 20.28
N GLN A 181 7.04 3.41 21.34
CA GLN A 181 7.27 4.86 21.49
C GLN A 181 8.76 5.23 21.40
N HIS A 182 9.64 4.35 21.90
CA HIS A 182 11.09 4.54 21.79
C HIS A 182 11.58 4.54 20.33
N GLN A 183 11.10 3.60 19.51
CA GLN A 183 11.44 3.55 18.08
C GLN A 183 10.88 4.74 17.31
N MET A 184 9.65 5.16 17.63
CA MET A 184 9.06 6.38 17.09
C MET A 184 9.92 7.61 17.42
N GLN A 185 10.34 7.75 18.68
CA GLN A 185 11.17 8.87 19.12
C GLN A 185 12.53 8.87 18.42
N ALA A 186 13.19 7.72 18.31
CA ALA A 186 14.47 7.60 17.60
C ALA A 186 14.35 7.97 16.10
N PHE A 187 13.28 7.53 15.44
CA PHE A 187 12.97 7.95 14.07
C PHE A 187 12.79 9.47 13.96
N PHE A 188 12.03 10.07 14.87
CA PHE A 188 11.79 11.51 14.88
C PHE A 188 13.06 12.31 15.12
N ASP A 189 13.90 11.91 16.08
CA ASP A 189 15.15 12.61 16.36
C ASP A 189 16.07 12.63 15.14
N ASN A 190 16.10 11.53 14.38
CA ASN A 190 16.84 11.46 13.12
C ASN A 190 16.19 12.32 12.03
N LEU A 191 14.86 12.26 11.85
CA LEU A 191 14.14 13.09 10.90
C LEU A 191 14.41 14.58 11.14
N VAL A 192 14.27 15.05 12.38
CA VAL A 192 14.48 16.47 12.73
C VAL A 192 15.93 16.88 12.45
N ARG A 193 16.90 16.05 12.82
CA ARG A 193 18.33 16.31 12.54
C ARG A 193 18.60 16.48 11.05
N GLU A 194 18.00 15.66 10.20
CA GLU A 194 18.18 15.77 8.75
C GLU A 194 17.43 16.96 8.15
N LEU A 195 16.22 17.28 8.65
CA LEU A 195 15.47 18.47 8.22
C LEU A 195 16.16 19.79 8.61
N ASP A 196 16.82 19.84 9.77
CA ASP A 196 17.60 21.02 10.20
C ASP A 196 18.79 21.27 9.25
N LYS A 197 19.45 20.23 8.72
CA LYS A 197 20.58 20.39 7.78
C LYS A 197 20.19 21.02 6.45
N VAL A 198 18.97 20.78 5.99
CA VAL A 198 18.43 21.34 4.73
C VAL A 198 17.59 22.59 4.95
N GLU A 199 17.62 23.14 6.17
CA GLU A 199 16.95 24.38 6.56
C GLU A 199 15.42 24.37 6.31
N PHE A 200 14.78 23.19 6.35
CA PHE A 200 13.34 23.03 6.13
C PHE A 200 12.49 23.66 7.25
N LEU A 201 12.97 23.63 8.49
CA LEU A 201 12.27 24.11 9.68
C LEU A 201 12.37 25.64 9.83
N ARG A 202 11.92 26.37 8.80
CA ARG A 202 11.89 27.83 8.73
C ARG A 202 10.51 28.37 8.37
N PRO A 203 10.14 29.57 8.85
CA PRO A 203 10.91 30.45 9.74
C PRO A 203 10.91 29.95 11.20
N ALA A 204 11.83 30.45 12.03
CA ALA A 204 12.13 29.87 13.36
C ALA A 204 10.91 29.87 14.29
N GLU A 205 10.07 30.90 14.20
CA GLU A 205 8.82 31.04 14.97
C GLU A 205 7.77 29.95 14.65
N LYS A 206 7.89 29.25 13.51
CA LYS A 206 6.98 28.15 13.13
C LYS A 206 7.54 26.76 13.43
N ARG A 207 8.81 26.66 13.85
CA ARG A 207 9.52 25.39 14.01
C ARG A 207 8.78 24.43 14.93
N ASP A 208 8.40 24.87 16.13
CA ASP A 208 7.78 24.01 17.13
C ASP A 208 6.43 23.46 16.66
N THR A 209 5.61 24.30 16.03
CA THR A 209 4.34 23.90 15.41
C THR A 209 4.55 22.88 14.28
N MET A 210 5.57 23.08 13.43
CA MET A 210 5.90 22.13 12.37
C MET A 210 6.33 20.77 12.93
N LEU A 211 7.13 20.76 14.00
CA LEU A 211 7.55 19.53 14.67
C LEU A 211 6.39 18.76 15.29
N VAL A 212 5.46 19.46 15.96
CA VAL A 212 4.24 18.84 16.49
C VAL A 212 3.39 18.26 15.36
N ASN A 213 3.22 18.98 14.25
CA ASN A 213 2.47 18.49 13.10
C ASN A 213 3.10 17.26 12.45
N LEU A 214 4.42 17.27 12.25
CA LEU A 214 5.17 16.10 11.78
C LEU A 214 4.99 14.93 12.75
N ARG A 215 5.05 15.19 14.06
CA ARG A 215 4.82 14.16 15.08
C ARG A 215 3.45 13.51 14.95
N ASN A 216 2.42 14.33 14.84
CA ASN A 216 1.02 13.89 14.73
C ASN A 216 0.75 13.06 13.46
N ILE A 217 1.47 13.30 12.36
CA ILE A 217 1.32 12.51 11.14
C ILE A 217 1.72 11.06 11.39
N PHE A 218 2.91 10.80 11.95
CA PHE A 218 3.36 9.42 12.13
C PHE A 218 2.72 8.74 13.34
N THR A 219 2.32 9.45 14.38
CA THR A 219 1.61 8.82 15.51
C THR A 219 0.21 8.36 15.13
N ARG A 220 -0.51 9.12 14.29
CA ARG A 220 -1.84 8.72 13.79
C ARG A 220 -1.79 7.53 12.82
N MET A 221 -0.65 7.30 12.17
CA MET A 221 -0.46 6.16 11.26
C MET A 221 -0.34 4.82 12.00
N GLU A 222 -0.07 4.85 13.32
CA GLU A 222 0.16 3.67 14.15
C GLU A 222 1.14 2.63 13.54
N PRO A 223 2.34 3.07 13.12
CA PRO A 223 3.26 2.28 12.31
C PRO A 223 3.75 1.01 13.00
N THR A 224 4.08 0.01 12.18
CA THR A 224 4.81 -1.17 12.59
C THR A 224 6.31 -0.90 12.73
N LYS A 225 7.03 -1.82 13.39
CA LYS A 225 8.51 -1.80 13.45
C LYS A 225 9.15 -1.81 12.06
N GLN A 226 8.54 -2.51 11.11
CA GLN A 226 8.99 -2.56 9.72
C GLN A 226 8.77 -1.23 8.99
N ASP A 227 7.65 -0.54 9.23
CA ASP A 227 7.41 0.80 8.68
C ASP A 227 8.46 1.79 9.17
N MET A 228 8.78 1.75 10.47
CA MET A 228 9.82 2.60 11.05
C MET A 228 11.20 2.32 10.46
N HIS A 229 11.57 1.06 10.25
CA HIS A 229 12.82 0.71 9.56
C HIS A 229 12.85 1.24 8.14
N THR A 230 11.75 1.09 7.41
CA THR A 230 11.64 1.53 6.02
C THR A 230 11.73 3.04 5.91
N LEU A 231 10.96 3.77 6.73
CA LEU A 231 10.94 5.23 6.78
C LEU A 231 12.29 5.79 7.22
N HIS A 232 12.92 5.20 8.23
CA HIS A 232 14.28 5.55 8.61
C HIS A 232 15.26 5.35 7.45
N GLY A 233 15.17 4.21 6.76
CA GLY A 233 15.97 3.92 5.57
C GLY A 233 15.77 4.94 4.44
N VAL A 234 14.53 5.38 4.20
CA VAL A 234 14.20 6.45 3.23
C VAL A 234 14.87 7.76 3.61
N ILE A 235 14.73 8.20 4.87
CA ILE A 235 15.35 9.44 5.35
C ILE A 235 16.86 9.39 5.19
N MET A 236 17.49 8.31 5.64
CA MET A 236 18.95 8.16 5.54
C MET A 236 19.42 8.10 4.08
N ALA A 237 18.67 7.45 3.20
CA ALA A 237 19.00 7.40 1.77
C ALA A 237 18.91 8.78 1.10
N ILE A 238 17.93 9.60 1.48
CA ILE A 238 17.80 10.99 1.00
C ILE A 238 18.92 11.86 1.57
N ALA A 239 19.15 11.79 2.87
CA ALA A 239 20.11 12.61 3.59
C ALA A 239 21.57 12.33 3.20
N GLU A 240 21.93 11.04 3.14
CA GLU A 240 23.32 10.64 2.87
C GLU A 240 23.59 10.42 1.37
N GLY A 241 22.54 10.27 0.56
CA GLY A 241 22.61 9.71 -0.78
C GLY A 241 22.88 8.20 -0.75
N ARG A 242 22.40 7.44 -1.75
CA ARG A 242 22.69 6.00 -1.84
C ARG A 242 24.21 5.74 -1.85
N LYS A 243 24.67 4.78 -1.05
CA LYS A 243 26.02 4.21 -1.14
C LYS A 243 26.10 3.31 -2.38
N GLY A 244 26.21 3.94 -3.55
CA GLY A 244 26.24 3.25 -4.84
C GLY A 244 24.99 2.39 -5.11
N PRO A 245 24.92 1.74 -6.27
CA PRO A 245 23.78 0.88 -6.58
C PRO A 245 23.87 -0.46 -5.85
N ALA A 246 22.71 -1.04 -5.49
CA ALA A 246 22.62 -2.35 -4.84
C ALA A 246 23.28 -3.49 -5.66
N LYS A 247 23.53 -3.26 -6.95
CA LYS A 247 24.47 -3.97 -7.83
C LYS A 247 25.09 -2.93 -8.77
N GLY A 248 26.41 -2.80 -8.78
CA GLY A 248 27.19 -1.71 -9.39
C GLY A 248 26.67 -1.13 -10.72
N GLY A 249 25.96 -0.01 -10.64
CA GLY A 249 25.58 0.82 -11.78
C GLY A 249 26.50 2.04 -11.87
N VAL A 250 27.21 2.10 -12.98
CA VAL A 250 27.87 3.29 -13.49
C VAL A 250 26.77 4.17 -14.11
N LEU A 251 26.83 5.49 -13.97
CA LEU A 251 25.95 6.35 -14.79
C LEU A 251 26.29 6.10 -16.26
N ASP A 252 25.30 5.85 -17.10
CA ASP A 252 25.58 5.87 -18.55
C ASP A 252 26.09 7.28 -18.95
N GLY A 253 26.86 7.34 -20.04
CA GLY A 253 27.53 8.60 -20.45
C GLY A 253 26.55 9.75 -20.67
N GLU A 254 25.30 9.47 -21.04
CA GLU A 254 24.26 10.47 -21.28
C GLU A 254 23.71 11.04 -19.96
N GLN A 255 23.45 10.18 -18.97
CA GLN A 255 23.01 10.55 -17.62
C GLN A 255 24.07 11.36 -16.88
N ALA A 256 25.34 10.97 -17.01
CA ALA A 256 26.45 11.72 -16.43
C ALA A 256 26.61 13.10 -17.10
N THR A 257 26.40 13.17 -18.42
CA THR A 257 26.44 14.42 -19.20
C THR A 257 25.28 15.35 -18.80
N ARG A 258 24.04 14.83 -18.65
CA ARG A 258 22.90 15.62 -18.14
C ARG A 258 23.11 16.13 -16.72
N LEU A 259 23.66 15.28 -15.83
CA LEU A 259 23.99 15.69 -14.47
C LEU A 259 25.02 16.82 -14.47
N ARG A 260 26.10 16.70 -15.26
CA ARG A 260 27.11 17.76 -15.42
C ARG A 260 26.52 19.05 -16.03
N ALA A 261 25.61 18.94 -17.00
CA ALA A 261 24.93 20.10 -17.60
C ALA A 261 24.07 20.86 -16.58
N LEU A 262 23.24 20.15 -15.81
CA LEU A 262 22.40 20.74 -14.75
C LEU A 262 23.22 21.43 -13.65
N LEU A 263 24.41 20.89 -13.38
CA LEU A 263 25.37 21.45 -12.41
C LEU A 263 26.08 22.70 -12.96
N ALA A 264 26.40 22.73 -14.26
CA ALA A 264 27.00 23.88 -14.93
C ALA A 264 26.01 25.07 -15.03
N GLU A 265 24.73 24.80 -15.30
CA GLU A 265 23.66 25.81 -15.32
C GLU A 265 23.46 26.47 -13.95
N HIS A 266 23.52 25.71 -12.86
CA HIS A 266 23.45 26.27 -11.49
C HIS A 266 24.72 27.03 -11.06
N GLY A 267 25.87 26.80 -11.72
CA GLY A 267 27.13 27.50 -11.44
C GLY A 267 27.22 28.91 -12.03
N GLN A 268 26.39 29.24 -13.03
CA GLN A 268 26.37 30.56 -13.69
C GLN A 268 25.37 31.55 -13.06
N GLY A 269 24.46 31.07 -12.22
CA GLY A 269 23.42 31.89 -11.57
C GLY A 269 23.90 32.58 -10.29
N GLY A 270 24.57 33.73 -10.43
CA GLY A 270 24.59 34.78 -9.40
C GLY A 270 25.73 34.72 -8.37
N GLY A 271 26.54 35.80 -8.38
CA GLY A 271 27.37 36.32 -7.28
C GLY A 271 28.03 35.30 -6.36
N VAL A 272 29.31 35.02 -6.59
CA VAL A 272 30.14 34.19 -5.69
C VAL A 272 30.41 34.95 -4.38
N PRO A 273 29.97 34.49 -3.19
CA PRO A 273 30.79 34.60 -2.00
C PRO A 273 31.74 33.41 -1.97
N ASP A 274 33.00 33.70 -1.67
CA ASP A 274 34.19 32.84 -1.58
C ASP A 274 34.04 31.68 -0.57
N SER A 275 33.06 30.79 -0.80
CA SER A 275 32.66 29.74 0.13
C SER A 275 32.90 28.37 -0.51
N GLY A 276 34.03 27.75 -0.18
CA GLY A 276 34.42 26.41 -0.64
C GLY A 276 33.50 25.24 -0.21
N SER A 277 32.29 25.49 0.31
CA SER A 277 31.34 24.47 0.77
C SER A 277 30.53 23.85 -0.37
N THR A 278 30.08 24.64 -1.35
CA THR A 278 29.29 24.18 -2.51
C THR A 278 30.12 23.31 -3.45
N VAL A 279 31.35 23.74 -3.75
CA VAL A 279 32.35 22.99 -4.56
C VAL A 279 32.71 21.64 -3.91
N ARG A 280 32.78 21.57 -2.57
CA ARG A 280 33.04 20.31 -1.84
C ARG A 280 31.85 19.34 -1.87
N GLY A 281 30.62 19.86 -1.82
CA GLY A 281 29.40 19.07 -1.99
C GLY A 281 29.33 18.45 -3.38
N LEU A 282 29.62 19.25 -4.41
CA LEU A 282 29.68 18.83 -5.81
C LEU A 282 30.74 17.75 -6.06
N ALA A 283 31.97 17.95 -5.56
CA ALA A 283 33.05 16.97 -5.64
C ALA A 283 32.69 15.63 -4.97
N ARG A 284 31.84 15.63 -3.94
CA ARG A 284 31.38 14.40 -3.29
C ARG A 284 30.32 13.68 -4.14
N LEU A 285 29.44 14.43 -4.80
CA LEU A 285 28.40 13.88 -5.66
C LEU A 285 29.00 13.24 -6.92
N LEU A 286 29.97 13.89 -7.56
CA LEU A 286 30.68 13.34 -8.73
C LEU A 286 31.43 12.03 -8.37
N ARG A 287 32.08 11.98 -7.19
CA ARG A 287 32.88 10.78 -6.78
C ARG A 287 32.04 9.55 -6.53
N ARG A 288 30.75 9.75 -6.26
CA ARG A 288 29.78 8.71 -5.98
C ARG A 288 29.12 8.18 -7.24
N ASN A 289 29.24 8.88 -8.37
CA ASN A 289 28.58 8.55 -9.62
C ASN A 289 29.54 8.67 -10.82
N PRO A 290 30.61 7.86 -10.88
CA PRO A 290 31.54 7.91 -12.02
C PRO A 290 30.91 7.32 -13.30
N THR A 291 31.40 7.75 -14.46
CA THR A 291 31.22 7.09 -15.76
C THR A 291 32.13 5.85 -15.90
N ASP A 292 31.92 5.07 -16.96
CA ASP A 292 32.69 3.84 -17.21
C ASP A 292 34.15 4.16 -17.49
N ALA A 293 34.41 5.14 -18.35
CA ALA A 293 35.73 5.70 -18.57
C ALA A 293 36.38 6.24 -17.27
N GLU A 294 35.65 6.98 -16.42
CA GLU A 294 36.20 7.45 -15.13
C GLU A 294 36.60 6.29 -14.22
N ARG A 295 35.75 5.24 -14.17
CA ARG A 295 36.00 4.07 -13.34
C ARG A 295 37.22 3.28 -13.83
N LEU A 296 37.31 3.03 -15.13
CA LEU A 296 38.42 2.31 -15.75
C LEU A 296 39.74 3.06 -15.56
N LEU A 297 39.75 4.36 -15.86
CA LEU A 297 40.94 5.19 -15.70
C LEU A 297 41.34 5.31 -14.23
N TRP A 298 40.40 5.47 -13.29
CA TRP A 298 40.72 5.51 -11.86
C TRP A 298 41.35 4.19 -11.36
N GLN A 299 40.82 3.04 -11.80
CA GLN A 299 41.41 1.74 -11.45
C GLN A 299 42.84 1.60 -11.99
N ALA A 300 43.09 2.03 -13.23
CA ALA A 300 44.45 2.02 -13.79
C ALA A 300 45.39 2.97 -13.03
N LEU A 301 45.00 4.23 -12.82
CA LEU A 301 45.82 5.22 -12.11
C LEU A 301 46.17 4.80 -10.68
N THR A 302 45.33 3.97 -10.04
CA THR A 302 45.57 3.48 -8.68
C THR A 302 46.37 2.17 -8.62
N ARG A 303 46.25 1.30 -9.63
CA ARG A 303 46.90 -0.02 -9.64
C ARG A 303 48.22 -0.04 -10.38
N ASP A 304 48.39 0.84 -11.36
CA ASP A 304 49.60 0.92 -12.16
C ASP A 304 50.70 1.65 -11.38
N ARG A 305 51.86 0.99 -11.25
CA ARG A 305 53.02 1.51 -10.50
C ARG A 305 53.55 2.82 -11.06
N ARG A 306 53.30 3.14 -12.34
CA ARG A 306 53.67 4.42 -12.96
C ARG A 306 52.96 5.61 -12.33
N PHE A 307 51.75 5.42 -11.80
CA PHE A 307 50.86 6.51 -11.35
C PHE A 307 50.34 6.37 -9.92
N ALA A 308 50.54 5.21 -9.30
CA ALA A 308 50.02 4.88 -7.98
C ALA A 308 50.36 5.95 -6.94
N GLY A 309 49.32 6.50 -6.29
CA GLY A 309 49.46 7.58 -5.29
C GLY A 309 49.65 8.99 -5.87
N GLY A 310 49.83 9.13 -7.18
CA GLY A 310 50.09 10.41 -7.85
C GLY A 310 48.85 11.21 -8.24
N PHE A 311 47.67 10.57 -8.32
CA PHE A 311 46.44 11.19 -8.80
C PHE A 311 45.30 11.12 -7.78
N LYS A 312 44.47 12.16 -7.79
CA LYS A 312 43.23 12.26 -7.01
C LYS A 312 42.06 12.51 -7.96
N ARG A 313 40.98 11.75 -7.81
CA ARG A 313 39.74 11.96 -8.58
C ARG A 313 38.92 13.13 -8.06
N GLN A 314 38.39 13.96 -8.96
CA GLN A 314 37.38 15.00 -8.72
C GLN A 314 37.68 15.84 -7.46
N THR A 315 38.93 16.26 -7.34
CA THR A 315 39.43 17.08 -6.23
C THR A 315 39.47 18.53 -6.69
N PRO A 316 38.86 19.48 -5.94
CA PRO A 316 38.83 20.88 -6.35
C PRO A 316 40.24 21.48 -6.50
N VAL A 317 40.43 22.23 -7.58
CA VAL A 317 41.57 23.12 -7.82
C VAL A 317 41.01 24.53 -7.95
N GLY A 318 41.04 25.28 -6.83
CA GLY A 318 40.31 26.54 -6.71
C GLY A 318 38.81 26.36 -6.92
N ARG A 319 38.25 27.08 -7.89
CA ARG A 319 36.81 27.05 -8.22
C ARG A 319 36.40 25.92 -9.17
N HIS A 320 37.36 25.19 -9.73
CA HIS A 320 37.09 24.16 -10.73
C HIS A 320 37.39 22.75 -10.19
N ILE A 321 36.71 21.74 -10.75
CA ILE A 321 36.87 20.34 -10.36
C ILE A 321 37.19 19.54 -11.63
N PRO A 322 38.48 19.19 -11.88
CA PRO A 322 38.82 18.27 -12.96
C PRO A 322 38.47 16.82 -12.59
N ASP A 323 38.22 15.97 -13.59
CA ASP A 323 37.89 14.56 -13.35
C ASP A 323 39.03 13.84 -12.59
N PHE A 324 40.29 14.11 -12.94
CA PHE A 324 41.45 13.71 -12.15
C PHE A 324 42.49 14.82 -12.07
N VAL A 325 43.24 14.88 -10.97
CA VAL A 325 44.34 15.82 -10.80
C VAL A 325 45.52 15.19 -10.07
N SER A 326 46.71 15.45 -10.58
CA SER A 326 47.97 15.27 -9.88
C SER A 326 48.54 16.62 -9.48
N PHE A 327 48.55 16.90 -8.18
CA PHE A 327 49.21 18.09 -7.64
C PHE A 327 50.74 18.04 -7.80
N PRO A 328 51.43 16.90 -7.53
CA PRO A 328 52.88 16.82 -7.71
C PRO A 328 53.34 17.03 -9.15
N HIS A 329 52.61 16.50 -10.13
CA HIS A 329 52.98 16.61 -11.55
C HIS A 329 52.35 17.81 -12.26
N ARG A 330 51.49 18.59 -11.57
CA ARG A 330 50.70 19.68 -12.12
C ARG A 330 49.96 19.26 -13.41
N ILE A 331 49.29 18.11 -13.35
CA ILE A 331 48.48 17.59 -14.47
C ILE A 331 47.03 17.48 -14.03
N ALA A 332 46.12 18.02 -14.82
CA ALA A 332 44.69 17.76 -14.71
C ALA A 332 44.25 16.90 -15.91
N ILE A 333 43.38 15.92 -15.67
CA ILE A 333 42.81 15.07 -16.71
C ILE A 333 41.31 15.36 -16.77
N GLU A 334 40.82 15.59 -17.98
CA GLU A 334 39.41 15.83 -18.30
C GLU A 334 38.94 14.76 -19.29
N LEU A 335 37.84 14.09 -18.98
CA LEU A 335 37.24 13.10 -19.85
C LEU A 335 36.17 13.74 -20.73
N VAL A 336 36.31 13.55 -22.03
CA VAL A 336 35.40 14.09 -23.05
C VAL A 336 34.42 12.98 -23.44
N ASN A 337 33.17 13.13 -23.04
CA ASN A 337 32.11 12.17 -23.32
C ASN A 337 31.54 12.38 -24.74
N PRO A 338 31.08 11.32 -25.42
CA PRO A 338 30.41 11.46 -26.71
C PRO A 338 29.13 12.29 -26.57
N GLY A 339 28.90 13.23 -27.49
CA GLY A 339 27.67 14.03 -27.51
C GLY A 339 27.60 15.17 -26.49
N GLU A 340 28.73 15.60 -25.92
CA GLU A 340 28.77 16.81 -25.09
C GLU A 340 28.28 18.04 -25.88
N GLY A 341 27.28 18.75 -25.33
CA GLY A 341 26.74 19.98 -25.92
C GLY A 341 27.68 21.17 -25.81
N GLU A 342 27.40 22.24 -26.58
CA GLU A 342 28.25 23.44 -26.69
C GLU A 342 28.55 24.10 -25.33
N THR A 343 27.58 24.13 -24.41
CA THR A 343 27.76 24.68 -23.05
C THR A 343 28.79 23.91 -22.23
N ILE A 344 28.81 22.57 -22.32
CA ILE A 344 29.75 21.72 -21.58
C ILE A 344 31.16 21.88 -22.17
N ALA A 345 31.26 21.94 -23.50
CA ALA A 345 32.53 22.20 -24.18
C ALA A 345 33.10 23.58 -23.81
N ALA A 346 32.25 24.62 -23.73
CA ALA A 346 32.65 25.95 -23.32
C ALA A 346 33.12 26.03 -21.85
N ASP A 347 32.44 25.34 -20.92
CA ASP A 347 32.88 25.26 -19.53
C ASP A 347 34.23 24.54 -19.39
N ARG A 348 34.40 23.41 -20.10
CA ARG A 348 35.68 22.68 -20.15
C ARG A 348 36.80 23.54 -20.71
N ALA A 349 36.56 24.31 -21.77
CA ALA A 349 37.54 25.25 -22.33
C ALA A 349 37.89 26.39 -21.34
N SER A 350 36.88 26.96 -20.64
CA SER A 350 37.09 27.98 -19.61
C SER A 350 37.94 27.45 -18.45
N ARG A 351 37.63 26.23 -18.00
CA ARG A 351 38.37 25.53 -16.95
C ARG A 351 39.81 25.23 -17.35
N ARG A 352 40.01 24.75 -18.59
CA ARG A 352 41.34 24.52 -19.18
C ARG A 352 42.19 25.78 -19.10
N ALA A 353 41.68 26.90 -19.63
CA ALA A 353 42.39 28.17 -19.63
C ALA A 353 42.74 28.65 -18.21
N TRP A 354 41.83 28.45 -17.24
CA TRP A 354 42.06 28.81 -15.85
C TRP A 354 43.14 27.97 -15.16
N LEU A 355 43.20 26.67 -15.48
CA LEU A 355 44.19 25.71 -14.97
C LEU A 355 45.57 25.95 -15.60
N GLU A 356 45.63 26.15 -16.91
CA GLU A 356 46.87 26.43 -17.65
C GLU A 356 47.51 27.75 -17.20
N ALA A 357 46.71 28.78 -16.91
CA ALA A 357 47.19 30.02 -16.29
C ALA A 357 47.78 29.85 -14.87
N ARG A 358 47.72 28.64 -14.29
CA ARG A 358 48.23 28.27 -12.95
C ARG A 358 49.20 27.09 -13.02
N ASP A 359 49.87 26.97 -14.16
CA ASP A 359 50.92 25.99 -14.45
C ASP A 359 50.44 24.53 -14.43
N TYR A 360 49.13 24.28 -14.57
CA TYR A 360 48.63 22.93 -14.80
C TYR A 360 48.60 22.62 -16.30
N ARG A 361 49.07 21.43 -16.66
CA ARG A 361 48.89 20.86 -18.00
C ARG A 361 47.60 20.06 -18.02
N VAL A 362 46.72 20.36 -18.96
CA VAL A 362 45.39 19.74 -19.05
C VAL A 362 45.38 18.69 -20.16
N LEU A 363 45.29 17.43 -19.77
CA LEU A 363 45.16 16.28 -20.66
C LEU A 363 43.67 15.97 -20.88
N GLU A 364 43.19 16.21 -22.10
CA GLU A 364 41.87 15.75 -22.51
C GLU A 364 41.95 14.35 -23.13
N ILE A 365 41.10 13.45 -22.66
CA ILE A 365 41.00 12.07 -23.14
C ILE A 365 39.53 11.81 -23.48
N ARG A 366 39.24 11.30 -24.68
CA ARG A 366 37.86 10.92 -25.02
C ARG A 366 37.48 9.67 -24.23
N ALA A 367 36.29 9.66 -23.65
CA ALA A 367 35.79 8.50 -22.89
C ALA A 367 35.81 7.22 -23.73
N ALA A 368 35.45 7.32 -25.02
CA ALA A 368 35.52 6.21 -25.96
C ALA A 368 36.95 5.70 -26.22
N ASP A 369 37.98 6.55 -26.07
CA ASP A 369 39.38 6.12 -26.22
C ASP A 369 39.85 5.37 -24.97
N VAL A 370 39.42 5.79 -23.77
CA VAL A 370 39.65 5.07 -22.50
C VAL A 370 39.03 3.67 -22.52
N GLU A 371 37.83 3.55 -23.07
CA GLU A 371 37.11 2.26 -23.14
C GLU A 371 37.67 1.34 -24.22
N ARG A 372 38.22 1.90 -25.31
CA ARG A 372 38.78 1.14 -26.44
C ARG A 372 40.22 0.70 -26.22
N ASP A 373 41.09 1.61 -25.76
CA ASP A 373 42.53 1.38 -25.62
C ASP A 373 43.10 2.21 -24.47
N LEU A 374 42.84 1.74 -23.25
CA LEU A 374 43.29 2.39 -22.02
C LEU A 374 44.83 2.51 -21.95
N GLU A 375 45.57 1.50 -22.42
CA GLU A 375 47.04 1.50 -22.30
C GLU A 375 47.68 2.60 -23.17
N ALA A 376 47.18 2.84 -24.37
CA ALA A 376 47.65 3.94 -25.21
C ALA A 376 47.51 5.31 -24.50
N GLU A 377 46.40 5.53 -23.80
CA GLU A 377 46.16 6.76 -23.05
C GLU A 377 47.05 6.86 -21.79
N LEU A 378 47.34 5.74 -21.13
CA LEU A 378 48.30 5.70 -20.01
C LEU A 378 49.73 6.03 -20.48
N VAL A 379 50.17 5.52 -21.63
CA VAL A 379 51.47 5.86 -22.23
C VAL A 379 51.56 7.35 -22.55
N ARG A 380 50.48 7.93 -23.11
CA ARG A 380 50.39 9.37 -23.37
C ARG A 380 50.48 10.20 -22.08
N LEU A 381 49.78 9.78 -21.02
CA LEU A 381 49.88 10.41 -19.70
C LEU A 381 51.30 10.29 -19.11
N GLN A 382 51.95 9.14 -19.24
CA GLN A 382 53.33 8.93 -18.80
C GLN A 382 54.30 9.87 -19.50
N GLY A 383 54.14 10.06 -20.82
CA GLY A 383 54.93 11.00 -21.61
C GLY A 383 54.81 12.44 -21.10
N MET A 384 53.63 12.84 -20.64
CA MET A 384 53.44 14.17 -20.02
C MET A 384 54.14 14.28 -18.67
N ILE A 385 54.09 13.25 -17.82
CA ILE A 385 54.79 13.28 -16.53
C ILE A 385 56.31 13.44 -16.71
N GLY A 386 56.90 12.79 -17.73
CA GLY A 386 58.34 12.82 -18.00
C GLY A 386 58.88 14.12 -18.60
N GLN A 387 58.00 14.97 -19.14
CA GLN A 387 58.35 16.32 -19.59
C GLN A 387 58.12 17.28 -18.42
N SER A 388 59.16 17.70 -17.70
CA SER A 388 59.01 18.83 -16.76
C SER A 388 58.80 20.12 -17.56
N PRO A 389 58.03 21.10 -17.07
CA PRO A 389 58.05 22.45 -17.63
C PRO A 389 59.45 23.07 -17.55
#